data_AF-A0A183TG71-F1
#
_entry.id   AF-A0A183TG71-F1
#
_cell.length_a   1.000
_cell.length_b   1.000
_cell.length_c   1.000
_cell.angle_alpha   90.00
_cell.angle_beta   90.00
_cell.angle_gamma   90.00
#
_symmetry.space_group_name_H-M   'P 1'
#
loop_
_entity.id
_entity.type
_entity.pdbx_description
1 polymer ?
#
loop_
_entity_poly.entity_id
_entity_poly.type
_entity_poly.pdbx_seq_one_letter_code
_entity_poly.pdbx_strand_id
1 'polypeptide(L)'
;MLTLFSFPPHLPQLQTRKCTRLCKALGGSVCNWNFALLHSDPREVDAITVAPLGPTTDLVLPPHLEHTHSVRFVSRLDVPTLRGWPLRRAEFVFSSAAVNLSRHSRDTVRNRLIQTNLYQFAFRSCLGNLSRQTNFNKSCCLLDVACGSLVPFGCNDFATKLQASGWLLLGLDIILPSTGGPAKEQYIRCGLGGIRDLPLRSGIVDFVVSISFLQWLLVAASTRCHSSLTQRPPIHAFISEMVRILRPVGGHGILQFYPTCPRDLDVVCEALAHASPGLRGCRIRVRPVPQRGQKIFVYFVR
;
A
#
# COMPACT_ATOMS: atom_id res chain seq x y z
N MET A 1 24.51 21.75 7.01
CA MET A 1 24.85 21.28 5.64
C MET A 1 23.85 20.19 5.27
N LEU A 2 22.81 20.56 4.53
CA LEU A 2 21.62 19.75 4.20
C LEU A 2 21.75 19.23 2.77
N THR A 3 21.89 17.92 2.57
CA THR A 3 21.72 17.30 1.25
C THR A 3 20.27 16.86 1.08
N LEU A 4 19.45 17.78 0.56
CA LEU A 4 18.17 17.47 -0.06
C LEU A 4 18.42 16.63 -1.31
N PHE A 5 17.78 15.47 -1.41
CA PHE A 5 17.72 14.73 -2.67
C PHE A 5 16.80 15.47 -3.64
N SER A 6 17.39 16.33 -4.48
CA SER A 6 16.75 16.81 -5.69
C SER A 6 16.84 15.71 -6.76
N PHE A 7 15.69 15.23 -7.22
CA PHE A 7 15.63 14.57 -8.54
C PHE A 7 16.03 15.62 -9.59
N PRO A 8 16.80 15.26 -10.64
CA PRO A 8 17.25 16.24 -11.64
C PRO A 8 16.04 16.94 -12.29
N PRO A 9 16.05 18.28 -12.42
CA PRO A 9 14.89 19.07 -12.87
C PRO A 9 14.66 19.03 -14.39
N HIS A 10 15.30 18.13 -15.13
CA HIS A 10 15.16 18.05 -16.59
C HIS A 10 14.35 16.81 -16.99
N LEU A 11 13.04 16.91 -16.79
CA LEU A 11 12.09 16.16 -17.63
C LEU A 11 12.09 16.83 -19.02
N PRO A 12 12.40 16.12 -20.12
CA PRO A 12 11.79 16.51 -21.38
C PRO A 12 10.27 16.38 -21.17
N GLN A 13 9.52 17.44 -21.47
CA GLN A 13 8.07 17.38 -21.56
C GLN A 13 7.72 16.26 -22.53
N LEU A 14 7.38 15.08 -22.01
CA LEU A 14 6.73 14.03 -22.78
C LEU A 14 5.37 14.61 -23.16
N GLN A 15 5.31 15.23 -24.34
CA GLN A 15 4.07 15.55 -25.01
C GLN A 15 3.29 14.24 -25.14
N THR A 16 2.31 14.07 -24.26
CA THR A 16 1.29 13.05 -24.40
C THR A 16 0.53 13.39 -25.68
N ARG A 17 0.89 12.74 -26.79
CA ARG A 17 0.06 12.74 -28.00
C ARG A 17 -1.34 12.34 -27.56
N LYS A 18 -2.31 13.21 -27.84
CA LYS A 18 -3.73 13.03 -27.56
C LYS A 18 -4.17 11.66 -28.09
N CYS A 19 -4.30 10.67 -27.21
CA CYS A 19 -4.96 9.41 -27.53
C CYS A 19 -6.46 9.55 -27.25
N THR A 20 -7.09 10.58 -27.85
CA THR A 20 -8.54 10.84 -27.76
C THR A 20 -9.36 9.95 -28.70
N ARG A 21 -8.74 8.98 -29.39
CA ARG A 21 -9.44 8.09 -30.34
C ARG A 21 -9.70 6.67 -29.85
N LEU A 22 -9.22 6.24 -28.68
CA LEU A 22 -9.50 4.87 -28.18
C LEU A 22 -10.66 4.77 -27.17
N CYS A 23 -11.01 5.86 -26.47
CA CYS A 23 -12.11 5.83 -25.49
C CYS A 23 -13.52 5.93 -26.10
N LYS A 24 -13.65 6.11 -27.43
CA LYS A 24 -14.94 6.09 -28.14
C LYS A 24 -15.26 4.75 -28.83
N ALA A 25 -14.33 3.78 -28.81
CA ALA A 25 -14.53 2.47 -29.44
C ALA A 25 -15.01 1.36 -28.46
N LEU A 26 -15.19 1.68 -27.18
CA LEU A 26 -15.67 0.74 -26.15
C LEU A 26 -17.12 1.01 -25.70
N GLY A 27 -17.87 1.83 -26.45
CA GLY A 27 -19.31 2.04 -26.28
C GLY A 27 -20.17 0.91 -26.85
N GLY A 28 -19.72 -0.34 -26.78
CA GLY A 28 -20.42 -1.49 -27.31
C GLY A 28 -20.27 -2.69 -26.40
N SER A 29 -21.38 -3.12 -25.81
CA SER A 29 -21.63 -4.40 -25.15
C SER A 29 -20.51 -4.91 -24.23
N VAL A 30 -20.70 -4.75 -22.91
CA VAL A 30 -19.99 -5.56 -21.92
C VAL A 30 -20.42 -7.02 -22.15
N CYS A 31 -19.67 -7.73 -22.99
CA CYS A 31 -19.83 -9.17 -23.13
C CYS A 31 -19.68 -9.80 -21.75
N ASN A 32 -20.71 -10.54 -21.35
CA ASN A 32 -20.74 -11.46 -20.24
C ASN A 32 -19.59 -12.46 -20.42
N TRP A 33 -18.43 -12.19 -19.82
CA TRP A 33 -17.36 -13.19 -19.72
C TRP A 33 -17.71 -14.13 -18.58
N ASN A 34 -18.39 -15.22 -18.92
CA ASN A 34 -18.50 -16.41 -18.07
C ASN A 34 -17.09 -16.91 -17.74
N PHE A 35 -16.61 -16.61 -16.53
CA PHE A 35 -15.42 -17.24 -15.95
C PHE A 35 -15.78 -18.66 -15.50
N ALA A 36 -15.92 -19.57 -16.46
CA ALA A 36 -15.87 -20.99 -16.20
C ALA A 36 -14.39 -21.45 -16.24
N LEU A 37 -13.90 -21.86 -15.07
CA LEU A 37 -12.84 -22.85 -14.84
C LEU A 37 -11.47 -22.64 -15.52
N LEU A 38 -10.51 -22.17 -14.72
CA LEU A 38 -9.20 -22.83 -14.64
C LEU A 38 -9.06 -23.34 -13.20
N HIS A 39 -9.35 -24.63 -13.04
CA HIS A 39 -9.27 -25.35 -11.78
C HIS A 39 -7.85 -25.29 -11.18
N SER A 40 -7.72 -24.51 -10.12
CA SER A 40 -6.90 -24.92 -8.97
C SER A 40 -7.87 -25.62 -8.03
N ASP A 41 -7.45 -26.70 -7.38
CA ASP A 41 -8.27 -27.50 -6.45
C ASP A 41 -9.12 -26.61 -5.52
N PRO A 42 -10.47 -26.75 -5.49
CA PRO A 42 -11.34 -25.98 -4.59
C PRO A 42 -11.08 -26.23 -3.10
N ARG A 43 -10.21 -27.20 -2.74
CA ARG A 43 -9.80 -27.49 -1.36
C ARG A 43 -8.59 -26.67 -0.88
N GLU A 44 -7.91 -25.95 -1.76
CA GLU A 44 -6.81 -25.03 -1.40
C GLU A 44 -7.27 -23.56 -1.48
N VAL A 45 -8.39 -23.26 -0.81
CA VAL A 45 -8.62 -21.87 -0.36
C VAL A 45 -7.57 -21.62 0.72
N ASP A 46 -6.39 -21.14 0.31
CA ASP A 46 -5.28 -20.75 1.17
C ASP A 46 -5.80 -20.03 2.42
N ALA A 47 -5.85 -20.73 3.55
CA ALA A 47 -6.24 -20.12 4.81
C ALA A 47 -5.36 -18.89 5.05
N ILE A 48 -5.98 -17.77 5.40
CA ILE A 48 -5.26 -16.55 5.71
C ILE A 48 -4.45 -16.81 6.97
N THR A 49 -3.13 -16.72 6.86
CA THR A 49 -2.25 -16.90 8.00
C THR A 49 -2.08 -15.56 8.70
N VAL A 50 -2.29 -15.52 10.02
CA VAL A 50 -2.18 -14.31 10.82
C VAL A 50 -1.23 -14.54 12.01
N ALA A 51 -0.37 -13.55 12.26
CA ALA A 51 0.54 -13.52 13.39
C ALA A 51 0.47 -12.16 14.10
N PRO A 52 0.81 -12.04 15.40
CA PRO A 52 0.87 -10.74 16.07
C PRO A 52 1.95 -9.83 15.45
N LEU A 53 1.85 -8.51 15.68
CA LEU A 53 2.87 -7.55 15.22
C LEU A 53 4.25 -7.86 15.83
N GLY A 54 4.28 -8.25 17.10
CA GLY A 54 5.49 -8.65 17.81
C GLY A 54 5.15 -9.61 18.95
N PRO A 55 6.17 -10.16 19.64
CA PRO A 55 5.98 -11.14 20.71
C PRO A 55 5.21 -10.57 21.92
N THR A 56 5.20 -9.26 22.10
CA THR A 56 4.55 -8.56 23.22
C THR A 56 3.35 -7.72 22.80
N THR A 57 2.93 -7.80 21.54
CA THR A 57 1.84 -6.97 21.00
C THR A 57 0.55 -7.77 20.94
N ASP A 58 -0.53 -7.21 21.48
CA ASP A 58 -1.84 -7.83 21.40
C ASP A 58 -2.26 -8.03 19.94
N LEU A 59 -2.68 -9.26 19.65
CA LEU A 59 -3.24 -9.62 18.36
C LEU A 59 -4.60 -8.95 18.20
N VAL A 60 -4.71 -8.03 17.26
CA VAL A 60 -6.00 -7.45 16.84
C VAL A 60 -6.19 -7.74 15.37
N LEU A 61 -7.27 -8.46 15.07
CA LEU A 61 -7.65 -8.77 13.71
C LEU A 61 -8.36 -7.58 13.06
N PRO A 62 -8.27 -7.47 11.73
CA PRO A 62 -9.14 -6.57 11.02
C PRO A 62 -10.61 -7.00 11.15
N PRO A 63 -11.57 -6.06 11.27
CA PRO A 63 -12.94 -6.36 11.73
C PRO A 63 -13.73 -7.36 10.87
N HIS A 64 -13.32 -7.59 9.62
CA HIS A 64 -14.05 -8.46 8.69
C HIS A 64 -13.26 -9.66 8.20
N LEU A 65 -12.04 -9.86 8.71
CA LEU A 65 -11.16 -10.90 8.22
C LEU A 65 -11.75 -12.30 8.45
N GLU A 66 -12.23 -12.58 9.66
CA GLU A 66 -12.82 -13.88 10.04
C GLU A 66 -14.18 -14.14 9.38
N HIS A 67 -14.95 -13.10 9.10
CA HIS A 67 -16.25 -13.24 8.43
C HIS A 67 -16.13 -13.57 6.94
N THR A 68 -14.98 -13.25 6.34
CA THR A 68 -14.79 -13.35 4.89
C THR A 68 -13.81 -14.46 4.49
N HIS A 69 -13.02 -14.97 5.44
CA HIS A 69 -11.95 -15.93 5.16
C HIS A 69 -11.76 -16.93 6.31
N SER A 70 -11.29 -18.13 5.97
CA SER A 70 -10.73 -19.04 6.96
C SER A 70 -9.39 -18.49 7.47
N VAL A 71 -9.29 -18.25 8.77
CA VAL A 71 -8.09 -17.67 9.41
C VAL A 71 -7.33 -18.74 10.19
N ARG A 72 -6.01 -18.81 9.96
CA ARG A 72 -5.06 -19.66 10.69
C ARG A 72 -4.11 -18.79 11.50
N PHE A 73 -4.14 -18.95 12.82
CA PHE A 73 -3.22 -18.25 13.72
C PHE A 73 -1.88 -18.97 13.81
N VAL A 74 -0.79 -18.20 13.77
CA VAL A 74 0.57 -18.67 13.97
C VAL A 74 1.33 -17.69 14.85
N SER A 75 2.34 -18.18 15.58
CA SER A 75 3.19 -17.32 16.42
C SER A 75 4.11 -16.42 15.60
N ARG A 76 4.55 -16.88 14.43
CA ARG A 76 5.41 -16.15 13.51
C ARG A 76 4.96 -16.35 12.07
N LEU A 77 4.97 -15.27 11.30
CA LEU A 77 4.65 -15.30 9.88
C LEU A 77 5.91 -15.57 9.05
N ASP A 78 5.94 -16.69 8.33
CA ASP A 78 7.07 -16.99 7.45
C ASP A 78 7.06 -16.08 6.23
N VAL A 79 8.19 -15.41 6.01
CA VAL A 79 8.51 -14.71 4.76
C VAL A 79 9.44 -15.61 3.95
N PRO A 80 9.05 -16.05 2.74
CA PRO A 80 9.93 -16.83 1.87
C PRO A 80 11.22 -16.05 1.61
N THR A 81 12.37 -16.65 1.94
CA THR A 81 13.66 -16.04 1.60
C THR A 81 13.89 -16.22 0.11
N LEU A 82 13.96 -15.11 -0.63
CA LEU A 82 14.20 -15.11 -2.06
C LEU A 82 15.69 -15.38 -2.38
N ARG A 83 16.18 -16.60 -2.13
CA ARG A 83 17.53 -17.00 -2.54
C ARG A 83 17.57 -17.25 -4.05
N GLY A 84 18.26 -16.39 -4.82
CA GLY A 84 18.46 -16.56 -6.26
C GLY A 84 17.29 -16.16 -7.16
N TRP A 85 16.25 -15.53 -6.62
CA TRP A 85 15.10 -15.02 -7.39
C TRP A 85 15.38 -13.60 -7.93
N PRO A 86 14.68 -13.15 -8.98
CA PRO A 86 14.93 -11.81 -9.54
C PRO A 86 14.77 -10.74 -8.46
N LEU A 87 15.77 -9.85 -8.38
CA LEU A 87 15.75 -8.65 -7.53
C LEU A 87 14.38 -7.96 -7.60
N ARG A 88 13.83 -7.50 -6.46
CA ARG A 88 12.60 -6.69 -6.54
C ARG A 88 12.91 -5.43 -7.32
N ARG A 89 11.86 -4.78 -7.80
CA ARG A 89 11.98 -3.52 -8.55
C ARG A 89 12.76 -2.46 -7.76
N ALA A 90 12.59 -2.44 -6.44
CA ALA A 90 13.33 -1.54 -5.56
C ALA A 90 14.84 -1.77 -5.68
N GLU A 91 15.31 -2.99 -5.44
CA GLU A 91 16.74 -3.33 -5.56
C GLU A 91 17.28 -3.04 -6.95
N PHE A 92 16.55 -3.41 -8.01
CA PHE A 92 17.02 -3.15 -9.37
C PHE A 92 17.29 -1.66 -9.62
N VAL A 93 16.38 -0.77 -9.21
CA VAL A 93 16.54 0.69 -9.37
C VAL A 93 17.73 1.22 -8.56
N PHE A 94 17.97 0.68 -7.37
CA PHE A 94 19.12 1.07 -6.54
C PHE A 94 20.45 0.48 -7.03
N SER A 95 20.44 -0.66 -7.73
CA SER A 95 21.65 -1.32 -8.25
C SER A 95 22.06 -0.86 -9.65
N SER A 96 21.14 -0.37 -10.48
CA SER A 96 21.46 0.05 -11.85
C SER A 96 21.76 1.55 -11.94
N ALA A 97 22.99 1.92 -12.35
CA ALA A 97 23.37 3.31 -12.64
C ALA A 97 22.59 3.97 -13.79
N ALA A 98 21.84 3.18 -14.57
CA ALA A 98 20.96 3.65 -15.63
C ALA A 98 19.49 3.42 -15.25
N VAL A 99 18.76 4.49 -14.99
CA VAL A 99 17.31 4.46 -14.73
C VAL A 99 16.58 4.05 -16.01
N ASN A 100 16.48 2.74 -16.28
CA ASN A 100 15.66 2.22 -17.36
C ASN A 100 14.17 2.27 -16.96
N LEU A 101 13.59 3.47 -16.99
CA LEU A 101 12.14 3.74 -16.86
C LEU A 101 11.30 2.93 -17.86
N SER A 102 11.90 2.41 -18.93
CA SER A 102 11.26 1.67 -20.01
C SER A 102 10.69 0.30 -19.61
N ARG A 103 11.19 -0.34 -18.53
CA ARG A 103 10.61 -1.60 -18.02
C ARG A 103 9.31 -1.41 -17.23
N HIS A 104 8.93 -0.17 -16.92
CA HIS A 104 7.69 0.12 -16.19
C HIS A 104 6.41 -0.09 -17.01
N SER A 105 6.49 -0.24 -18.35
CA SER A 105 5.32 -0.18 -19.22
C SER A 105 4.80 -1.51 -19.76
N ARG A 106 5.50 -2.64 -19.59
CA ARG A 106 5.22 -3.83 -20.42
C ARG A 106 4.04 -4.71 -20.01
N ASP A 107 3.33 -4.40 -18.92
CA ASP A 107 2.00 -5.01 -18.68
C ASP A 107 1.14 -4.15 -17.75
N THR A 108 0.74 -2.97 -18.23
CA THR A 108 -0.06 -2.01 -17.44
C THR A 108 -1.40 -2.61 -17.01
N VAL A 109 -2.05 -3.41 -17.86
CA VAL A 109 -3.34 -4.03 -17.56
C VAL A 109 -3.21 -5.06 -16.44
N ARG A 110 -2.28 -6.02 -16.56
CA ARG A 110 -2.09 -7.04 -15.51
C ARG A 110 -1.64 -6.43 -14.19
N ASN A 111 -0.74 -5.44 -14.23
CA ASN A 111 -0.30 -4.75 -13.02
C ASN A 111 -1.44 -3.98 -12.35
N ARG A 112 -2.30 -3.31 -13.13
CA ARG A 112 -3.52 -2.67 -12.61
C ARG A 112 -4.42 -3.69 -11.92
N LEU A 113 -4.71 -4.82 -12.56
CA LEU A 113 -5.54 -5.87 -11.97
C LEU A 113 -4.94 -6.41 -10.65
N ILE A 114 -3.63 -6.65 -10.61
CA ILE A 114 -2.97 -7.11 -9.38
C ILE A 114 -3.11 -6.06 -8.28
N GLN A 115 -2.82 -4.79 -8.58
CA GLN A 115 -2.94 -3.71 -7.61
C GLN A 115 -4.38 -3.53 -7.12
N THR A 116 -5.36 -3.55 -8.03
CA THR A 116 -6.79 -3.53 -7.69
C THR A 116 -7.16 -4.65 -6.71
N ASN A 117 -6.69 -5.88 -6.93
CA ASN A 117 -6.96 -6.98 -6.00
C ASN A 117 -6.29 -6.79 -4.63
N LEU A 118 -5.10 -6.19 -4.56
CA LEU A 118 -4.45 -5.84 -3.30
C LEU A 118 -5.26 -4.80 -2.52
N TYR A 119 -5.73 -3.75 -3.20
CA TYR A 119 -6.61 -2.74 -2.60
C TYR A 119 -7.96 -3.33 -2.18
N GLN A 120 -8.56 -4.18 -3.01
CA GLN A 120 -9.82 -4.84 -2.68
C GLN A 120 -9.66 -5.70 -1.42
N PHE A 121 -8.57 -6.46 -1.30
CA PHE A 121 -8.29 -7.20 -0.08
C PHE A 121 -8.13 -6.25 1.13
N ALA A 122 -7.30 -5.22 1.01
CA ALA A 122 -7.06 -4.24 2.06
C ALA A 122 -8.36 -3.59 2.54
N PHE A 123 -9.19 -3.10 1.62
CA PHE A 123 -10.41 -2.40 1.97
C PHE A 123 -11.51 -3.34 2.45
N ARG A 124 -11.81 -4.42 1.72
CA ARG A 124 -12.91 -5.32 2.09
C ARG A 124 -12.63 -6.13 3.34
N SER A 125 -11.41 -6.62 3.48
CA SER A 125 -11.04 -7.51 4.59
C SER A 125 -10.58 -6.70 5.80
N CYS A 126 -9.86 -5.58 5.59
CA CYS A 126 -9.25 -4.86 6.69
C CYS A 126 -9.96 -3.59 7.17
N LEU A 127 -10.70 -2.91 6.28
CA LEU A 127 -11.51 -1.76 6.67
C LEU A 127 -13.00 -2.10 6.79
N GLY A 128 -13.46 -3.12 6.06
CA GLY A 128 -14.84 -3.58 6.11
C GLY A 128 -15.81 -2.85 5.21
N ASN A 129 -17.10 -3.16 5.39
CA ASN A 129 -18.20 -2.32 4.92
C ASN A 129 -18.32 -1.11 5.86
N LEU A 130 -17.37 -0.19 5.72
CA LEU A 130 -17.28 1.07 6.48
C LEU A 130 -18.59 1.86 6.49
N SER A 131 -19.46 1.68 5.49
CA SER A 131 -20.80 2.26 5.42
C SER A 131 -21.77 1.82 6.53
N ARG A 132 -21.54 0.65 7.16
CA ARG A 132 -22.37 0.15 8.28
C ARG A 132 -21.78 0.44 9.66
N GLN A 133 -20.47 0.64 9.75
CA GLN A 133 -19.81 0.93 11.04
C GLN A 133 -19.83 2.42 11.41
N THR A 134 -19.99 3.31 10.42
CA THR A 134 -20.32 4.71 10.69
C THR A 134 -21.81 4.86 11.02
N ASN A 135 -22.24 4.28 12.14
CA ASN A 135 -23.60 4.48 12.71
C ASN A 135 -23.85 5.91 13.23
N PHE A 136 -23.02 6.88 12.85
CA PHE A 136 -23.17 8.29 13.17
C PHE A 136 -22.60 9.11 12.02
N ASN A 137 -23.24 10.24 11.71
CA ASN A 137 -22.93 11.27 10.69
C ASN A 137 -21.48 11.81 10.73
N LYS A 138 -20.45 10.97 10.63
CA LYS A 138 -19.04 11.37 10.68
C LYS A 138 -18.40 11.14 9.32
N SER A 139 -17.99 12.23 8.69
CA SER A 139 -17.06 12.23 7.58
C SER A 139 -15.73 11.62 8.03
N CYS A 140 -15.24 10.62 7.31
CA CYS A 140 -13.95 9.97 7.56
C CYS A 140 -12.90 10.42 6.54
N CYS A 141 -11.64 10.36 6.92
CA CYS A 141 -10.49 10.65 6.07
C CYS A 141 -9.66 9.37 5.80
N LEU A 142 -9.53 9.00 4.52
CA LEU A 142 -8.65 7.92 4.05
C LEU A 142 -7.45 8.51 3.31
N LEU A 143 -6.25 8.17 3.78
CA LEU A 143 -4.98 8.54 3.17
C LEU A 143 -4.36 7.34 2.45
N ASP A 144 -4.12 7.45 1.15
CA ASP A 144 -3.37 6.49 0.34
C ASP A 144 -1.94 7.02 0.10
N VAL A 145 -0.96 6.34 0.68
CA VAL A 145 0.45 6.75 0.69
C VAL A 145 1.24 5.91 -0.31
N ALA A 146 1.90 6.62 -1.22
CA ALA A 146 2.44 6.07 -2.47
C ALA A 146 1.34 5.53 -3.39
N CYS A 147 0.28 6.32 -3.56
CA CYS A 147 -0.91 5.94 -4.32
C CYS A 147 -0.62 5.70 -5.81
N GLY A 148 0.52 6.22 -6.31
CA GLY A 148 0.93 6.19 -7.70
C GLY A 148 -0.07 6.87 -8.64
N SER A 149 0.09 6.59 -9.93
CA SER A 149 -0.76 7.12 -11.00
C SER A 149 -1.62 6.06 -11.70
N LEU A 150 -1.44 4.78 -11.37
CA LEU A 150 -2.07 3.68 -12.10
C LEU A 150 -3.46 3.32 -11.57
N VAL A 151 -3.60 3.15 -10.25
CA VAL A 151 -4.85 2.78 -9.57
C VAL A 151 -4.91 3.40 -8.17
N PRO A 152 -4.92 4.74 -8.05
CA PRO A 152 -5.10 5.37 -6.74
C PRO A 152 -6.38 4.84 -6.10
N PHE A 153 -6.33 4.48 -4.83
CA PHE A 153 -7.45 3.88 -4.10
C PHE A 153 -8.08 2.63 -4.77
N GLY A 154 -7.34 1.89 -5.60
CA GLY A 154 -7.75 0.58 -6.10
C GLY A 154 -8.78 0.54 -7.25
N CYS A 155 -8.96 1.65 -7.97
CA CYS A 155 -9.99 1.91 -9.01
C CYS A 155 -11.29 2.53 -8.49
N ASN A 156 -11.83 3.41 -9.33
CA ASN A 156 -12.75 4.48 -8.97
C ASN A 156 -14.07 4.03 -8.35
N ASP A 157 -14.57 2.81 -8.56
CA ASP A 157 -15.90 2.44 -8.04
C ASP A 157 -15.97 2.43 -6.51
N PHE A 158 -14.91 1.98 -5.84
CA PHE A 158 -14.85 1.98 -4.38
C PHE A 158 -14.61 3.39 -3.83
N ALA A 159 -13.63 4.10 -4.40
CA ALA A 159 -13.33 5.49 -4.06
C ALA A 159 -14.57 6.41 -4.26
N THR A 160 -15.28 6.24 -5.38
CA THR A 160 -16.52 6.97 -5.68
C THR A 160 -17.60 6.68 -4.64
N LYS A 161 -17.77 5.42 -4.22
CA LYS A 161 -18.73 5.06 -3.17
C LYS A 161 -18.36 5.68 -1.81
N LEU A 162 -17.08 5.68 -1.45
CA LEU A 162 -16.62 6.35 -0.22
C LEU A 162 -16.87 7.86 -0.29
N GLN A 163 -16.52 8.52 -1.38
CA GLN A 163 -16.77 9.95 -1.59
C GLN A 163 -18.26 10.30 -1.57
N ALA A 164 -19.10 9.48 -2.22
CA ALA A 164 -20.56 9.65 -2.18
C ALA A 164 -21.12 9.48 -0.75
N SER A 165 -20.40 8.75 0.11
CA SER A 165 -20.71 8.59 1.54
C SER A 165 -20.06 9.68 2.42
N GLY A 166 -19.49 10.73 1.83
CA GLY A 166 -18.91 11.87 2.55
C GLY A 166 -17.47 11.69 3.02
N TRP A 167 -16.75 10.68 2.51
CA TRP A 167 -15.34 10.47 2.86
C TRP A 167 -14.42 11.42 2.12
N LEU A 168 -13.44 11.96 2.84
CA LEU A 168 -12.30 12.66 2.28
C LEU A 168 -11.24 11.65 1.86
N LEU A 169 -10.87 11.64 0.57
CA LEU A 169 -9.82 10.80 0.02
C LEU A 169 -8.60 11.64 -0.31
N LEU A 170 -7.46 11.33 0.33
CA LEU A 170 -6.18 12.02 0.15
C LEU A 170 -5.14 11.06 -0.43
N GLY A 171 -4.56 11.39 -1.58
CA GLY A 171 -3.51 10.59 -2.23
C GLY A 171 -2.15 11.27 -2.15
N LEU A 172 -1.12 10.58 -1.70
CA LEU A 172 0.25 11.09 -1.63
C LEU A 172 1.17 10.30 -2.54
N ASP A 173 1.81 10.97 -3.49
CA ASP A 173 2.90 10.38 -4.27
C ASP A 173 3.77 11.48 -4.91
N ILE A 174 4.97 11.11 -5.38
CA ILE A 174 5.75 11.94 -6.31
C ILE A 174 5.24 11.79 -7.75
N ILE A 175 4.63 10.64 -8.08
CA ILE A 175 4.01 10.33 -9.36
C ILE A 175 2.49 10.33 -9.20
N LEU A 176 1.87 11.47 -9.50
CA LEU A 176 0.42 11.64 -9.44
C LEU A 176 -0.22 11.43 -10.82
N PRO A 177 -1.52 11.03 -10.87
CA PRO A 177 -2.28 11.04 -12.12
C PRO A 177 -2.38 12.46 -12.68
N SER A 178 -2.32 12.62 -14.01
CA SER A 178 -2.69 13.89 -14.66
C SER A 178 -4.20 14.08 -14.54
N THR A 179 -4.64 14.77 -13.49
CA THR A 179 -6.02 15.20 -13.35
C THR A 179 -6.29 16.32 -14.34
N GLY A 180 -6.81 15.98 -15.52
CA GLY A 180 -7.21 16.93 -16.57
C GLY A 180 -8.47 17.76 -16.24
N GLY A 181 -8.86 17.82 -14.97
CA GLY A 181 -10.02 18.55 -14.46
C GLY A 181 -10.05 18.50 -12.92
N PRO A 182 -10.90 19.32 -12.28
CA PRO A 182 -11.05 19.37 -10.83
C PRO A 182 -11.79 18.12 -10.34
N ALA A 183 -11.08 16.98 -10.29
CA ALA A 183 -11.62 15.78 -9.67
C ALA A 183 -11.70 15.97 -8.15
N LYS A 184 -12.74 15.43 -7.52
CA LYS A 184 -13.02 15.47 -6.08
C LYS A 184 -11.97 14.80 -5.17
N GLU A 185 -10.89 14.27 -5.77
CA GLU A 185 -9.78 13.60 -5.09
C GLU A 185 -8.67 14.63 -4.83
N GLN A 186 -8.20 14.72 -3.58
CA GLN A 186 -7.12 15.64 -3.24
C GLN A 186 -5.80 14.87 -3.28
N TYR A 187 -5.08 15.03 -4.39
CA TYR A 187 -3.74 14.52 -4.54
C TYR A 187 -2.72 15.57 -4.08
N ILE A 188 -1.82 15.18 -3.19
CA ILE A 188 -0.72 16.04 -2.75
C ILE A 188 0.59 15.44 -3.26
N ARG A 189 1.32 16.23 -4.05
CA ARG A 189 2.61 15.80 -4.58
C ARG A 189 3.65 15.89 -3.47
N CYS A 190 4.18 14.75 -3.03
CA CYS A 190 5.14 14.70 -1.93
C CYS A 190 6.24 13.67 -2.19
N GLY A 191 7.49 14.04 -1.94
CA GLY A 191 8.61 13.10 -1.98
C GLY A 191 8.59 12.19 -0.76
N LEU A 192 8.38 10.88 -0.96
CA LEU A 192 8.23 9.93 0.14
C LEU A 192 9.56 9.36 0.68
N GLY A 193 10.66 9.55 -0.06
CA GLY A 193 11.99 9.06 0.30
C GLY A 193 12.65 9.93 1.36
N GLY A 194 12.58 9.51 2.62
CA GLY A 194 13.19 10.25 3.74
C GLY A 194 12.30 11.33 4.34
N ILE A 195 10.97 11.17 4.22
CA ILE A 195 10.00 11.99 4.95
C ILE A 195 10.37 11.98 6.43
N ARG A 196 10.56 13.19 6.96
CA ARG A 196 10.57 13.44 8.40
C ARG A 196 9.21 13.91 8.88
N ASP A 197 8.52 14.68 8.04
CA ASP A 197 7.22 15.27 8.36
C ASP A 197 6.30 15.25 7.13
N LEU A 198 5.15 14.58 7.25
CA LEU A 198 4.07 14.74 6.29
C LEU A 198 3.37 16.08 6.46
N PRO A 199 2.89 16.72 5.37
CA PRO A 199 2.21 18.01 5.42
C PRO A 199 0.76 17.88 5.94
N LEU A 200 0.57 17.09 7.00
CA LEU A 200 -0.70 16.79 7.63
C LEU A 200 -0.57 16.95 9.14
N ARG A 201 -1.60 17.52 9.76
CA ARG A 201 -1.68 17.62 11.22
C ARG A 201 -1.79 16.23 11.85
N SER A 202 -1.31 16.11 13.09
CA SER A 202 -1.40 14.88 13.86
C SER A 202 -2.86 14.49 14.10
N GLY A 203 -3.17 13.20 14.03
CA GLY A 203 -4.51 12.66 14.33
C GLY A 203 -5.64 13.01 13.37
N ILE A 204 -5.34 13.55 12.18
CA ILE A 204 -6.35 13.99 11.20
C ILE A 204 -6.88 12.86 10.31
N VAL A 205 -6.17 11.74 10.22
CA VAL A 205 -6.49 10.63 9.32
C VAL A 205 -7.19 9.51 10.11
N ASP A 206 -8.33 9.03 9.63
CA ASP A 206 -9.01 7.87 10.20
C ASP A 206 -8.36 6.57 9.73
N PHE A 207 -8.02 6.52 8.44
CA PHE A 207 -7.52 5.33 7.77
C PHE A 207 -6.29 5.66 6.94
N VAL A 208 -5.21 4.90 7.12
CA VAL A 208 -4.03 4.99 6.26
C VAL A 208 -3.79 3.68 5.53
N VAL A 209 -3.55 3.76 4.23
CA VAL A 209 -3.19 2.61 3.40
C VAL A 209 -1.90 2.92 2.65
N SER A 210 -1.03 1.92 2.53
CA SER A 210 0.11 1.98 1.62
C SER A 210 0.28 0.62 0.96
N ILE A 211 0.11 0.57 -0.35
CA ILE A 211 0.21 -0.67 -1.13
C ILE A 211 1.48 -0.66 -1.97
N SER A 212 2.27 -1.73 -1.86
CA SER A 212 3.45 -1.96 -2.69
C SER A 212 4.53 -0.87 -2.58
N PHE A 213 4.77 -0.29 -1.40
CA PHE A 213 5.73 0.82 -1.22
C PHE A 213 6.91 0.54 -0.26
N LEU A 214 6.69 -0.05 0.92
CA LEU A 214 7.71 -0.05 1.98
C LEU A 214 9.04 -0.73 1.57
N GLN A 215 9.02 -1.66 0.61
CA GLN A 215 10.25 -2.25 0.09
C GLN A 215 11.25 -1.23 -0.48
N TRP A 216 10.79 -0.08 -0.98
CA TRP A 216 11.67 0.99 -1.46
C TRP A 216 12.44 1.65 -0.30
N LEU A 217 11.80 1.81 0.86
CA LEU A 217 12.43 2.36 2.06
C LEU A 217 13.39 1.38 2.72
N LEU A 218 13.06 0.09 2.70
CA LEU A 218 13.90 -0.98 3.24
C LEU A 218 15.22 -1.13 2.45
N VAL A 219 15.15 -1.06 1.12
CA VAL A 219 16.35 -1.04 0.27
C VAL A 219 17.17 0.22 0.52
N ALA A 220 16.53 1.39 0.60
CA ALA A 220 17.22 2.65 0.89
C ALA A 220 17.90 2.67 2.27
N ALA A 221 17.32 2.01 3.28
CA ALA A 221 17.93 1.87 4.60
C ALA A 221 19.19 0.97 4.54
N SER A 222 19.12 -0.10 3.75
CA SER A 222 20.22 -1.08 3.61
C SER A 222 21.42 -0.53 2.83
N THR A 223 21.20 0.41 1.91
CA THR A 223 22.29 1.02 1.12
C THR A 223 22.97 2.20 1.83
N ARG A 224 22.33 2.81 2.84
CA ARG A 224 22.85 3.96 3.59
C ARG A 224 23.71 3.61 4.81
N CYS A 225 24.01 2.33 5.03
CA CYS A 225 24.78 1.84 6.18
C CYS A 225 26.22 2.39 6.30
N HIS A 226 26.67 3.29 5.41
CA HIS A 226 28.01 3.87 5.42
C HIS A 226 28.07 5.37 5.75
N SER A 227 26.94 6.06 6.00
CA SER A 227 26.97 7.50 6.34
C SER A 227 26.19 7.84 7.62
N SER A 228 26.94 8.09 8.69
CA SER A 228 26.53 8.71 9.96
C SER A 228 25.68 7.86 10.93
N LEU A 229 26.27 7.60 12.11
CA LEU A 229 25.68 6.93 13.29
C LEU A 229 24.43 7.62 13.88
N THR A 230 24.02 8.80 13.39
CA THR A 230 22.99 9.63 14.05
C THR A 230 21.65 9.69 13.32
N GLN A 231 21.51 9.09 12.14
CA GLN A 231 20.25 9.17 11.38
C GLN A 231 19.38 7.93 11.59
N ARG A 232 18.14 8.14 12.09
CA ARG A 232 17.11 7.08 12.11
C ARG A 232 16.89 6.56 10.68
N PRO A 233 16.77 5.22 10.49
CA PRO A 233 16.51 4.67 9.17
C PRO A 233 15.23 5.24 8.54
N PRO A 234 15.18 5.47 7.22
CA PRO A 234 14.01 6.07 6.54
C PRO A 234 12.68 5.37 6.86
N ILE A 235 12.70 4.05 7.08
CA ILE A 235 11.50 3.29 7.46
C ILE A 235 10.94 3.70 8.83
N HIS A 236 11.79 3.98 9.82
CA HIS A 236 11.32 4.42 11.16
C HIS A 236 10.70 5.81 11.11
N ALA A 237 11.31 6.73 10.35
CA ALA A 237 10.77 8.08 10.17
C ALA A 237 9.40 8.02 9.47
N PHE A 238 9.31 7.26 8.38
CA PHE A 238 8.05 7.04 7.66
C PHE A 238 6.96 6.46 8.55
N ILE A 239 7.24 5.38 9.28
CA ILE A 239 6.25 4.73 10.16
C ILE A 239 5.84 5.66 11.32
N SER A 240 6.79 6.42 11.89
CA SER A 240 6.47 7.41 12.93
C SER A 240 5.48 8.45 12.40
N GLU A 241 5.66 8.92 11.17
CA GLU A 241 4.74 9.86 10.54
C GLU A 241 3.37 9.26 10.23
N MET A 242 3.30 8.01 9.77
CA MET A 242 2.03 7.28 9.60
C MET A 242 1.26 7.21 10.91
N VAL A 243 1.94 6.86 12.01
CA VAL A 243 1.31 6.77 13.33
C VAL A 243 0.92 8.15 13.86
N ARG A 244 1.74 9.19 13.61
CA ARG A 244 1.47 10.57 14.06
C ARG A 244 0.19 11.13 13.46
N ILE A 245 -0.01 11.00 12.16
CA ILE A 245 -1.18 11.55 11.45
C ILE A 245 -2.45 10.72 11.69
N LEU A 246 -2.29 9.45 12.05
CA LEU A 246 -3.41 8.56 12.34
C LEU A 246 -4.09 8.95 13.64
N ARG A 247 -5.43 8.92 13.65
CA ARG A 247 -6.26 9.27 14.82
C ARG A 247 -5.79 8.46 16.05
N PRO A 248 -5.62 9.09 17.23
CA PRO A 248 -5.12 8.41 18.41
C PRO A 248 -6.00 7.29 18.97
N VAL A 249 -7.29 7.27 18.63
CA VAL A 249 -8.24 6.26 19.09
C VAL A 249 -9.07 5.80 17.90
N GLY A 250 -8.96 4.51 17.56
CA GLY A 250 -9.71 3.90 16.47
C GLY A 250 -9.20 4.30 15.09
N GLY A 251 -7.96 4.78 15.00
CA GLY A 251 -7.30 4.99 13.72
C GLY A 251 -6.73 3.66 13.21
N HIS A 252 -6.96 3.34 11.94
CA HIS A 252 -6.52 2.07 11.35
C HIS A 252 -5.49 2.27 10.24
N GLY A 253 -4.53 1.36 10.17
CA GLY A 253 -3.48 1.36 9.16
C GLY A 253 -3.30 0.01 8.47
N ILE A 254 -3.03 0.05 7.16
CA ILE A 254 -2.77 -1.14 6.34
C ILE A 254 -1.52 -0.89 5.49
N LEU A 255 -0.51 -1.73 5.66
CA LEU A 255 0.75 -1.65 4.91
C LEU A 255 0.94 -2.96 4.14
N GLN A 256 0.88 -2.91 2.82
CA GLN A 256 1.22 -4.03 1.96
C GLN A 256 2.57 -3.78 1.30
N PHE A 257 3.48 -4.74 1.43
CA PHE A 257 4.79 -4.67 0.78
C PHE A 257 5.35 -6.06 0.50
N TYR A 258 6.53 -6.10 -0.11
CA TYR A 258 7.17 -7.34 -0.54
C TYR A 258 8.47 -7.56 0.22
N PRO A 259 8.48 -8.07 1.46
CA PRO A 259 9.73 -8.35 2.18
C PRO A 259 10.56 -9.44 1.46
N THR A 260 11.89 -9.34 1.49
CA THR A 260 12.80 -10.36 0.91
C THR A 260 13.23 -11.42 1.92
N CYS A 261 13.11 -11.10 3.20
CA CYS A 261 13.47 -11.95 4.33
C CYS A 261 12.58 -11.62 5.55
N PRO A 262 12.54 -12.49 6.57
CA PRO A 262 11.78 -12.21 7.79
C PRO A 262 12.17 -10.89 8.48
N ARG A 263 13.46 -10.50 8.42
CA ARG A 263 13.95 -9.27 9.03
C ARG A 263 13.30 -8.00 8.47
N ASP A 264 13.00 -7.96 7.18
CA ASP A 264 12.28 -6.83 6.55
C ASP A 264 10.93 -6.59 7.23
N LEU A 265 10.19 -7.67 7.52
CA LEU A 265 8.90 -7.61 8.19
C LEU A 265 9.04 -7.23 9.66
N ASP A 266 10.02 -7.82 10.35
CA ASP A 266 10.31 -7.53 11.75
C ASP A 266 10.66 -6.05 11.94
N VAL A 267 11.50 -5.45 11.09
CA VAL A 267 11.86 -4.02 11.15
C VAL A 267 10.65 -3.10 11.04
N VAL A 268 9.69 -3.42 10.16
CA VAL A 268 8.46 -2.62 10.02
C VAL A 268 7.60 -2.70 11.28
N CYS A 269 7.49 -3.89 11.88
CA CYS A 269 6.72 -4.09 13.10
C CYS A 269 7.39 -3.46 14.34
N GLU A 270 8.72 -3.56 14.44
CA GLU A 270 9.52 -2.88 15.46
C GLU A 270 9.35 -1.35 15.36
N ALA A 271 9.35 -0.80 14.14
CA ALA A 271 9.10 0.61 13.92
C ALA A 271 7.69 1.05 14.36
N LEU A 272 6.67 0.22 14.14
CA LEU A 272 5.29 0.48 14.62
C LEU A 272 5.23 0.49 16.15
N ALA A 273 5.79 -0.55 16.79
CA ALA A 273 5.83 -0.66 18.26
C ALA A 273 6.60 0.51 18.91
N HIS A 274 7.69 0.96 18.27
CA HIS A 274 8.44 2.13 18.74
C HIS A 274 7.67 3.44 18.55
N ALA A 275 6.93 3.59 17.45
CA ALA A 275 6.18 4.80 17.15
C ALA A 275 4.99 5.01 18.10
N SER A 276 4.36 3.94 18.59
CA SER A 276 3.34 4.01 19.63
C SER A 276 3.26 2.69 20.42
N PRO A 277 3.66 2.67 21.71
CA PRO A 277 3.68 1.45 22.53
C PRO A 277 2.32 0.76 22.76
N GLY A 278 1.20 1.46 22.51
CA GLY A 278 -0.16 0.91 22.63
C GLY A 278 -0.76 0.41 21.32
N LEU A 279 0.01 0.43 20.23
CA LEU A 279 -0.45 0.07 18.91
C LEU A 279 -0.61 -1.45 18.81
N ARG A 280 -1.80 -1.88 18.37
CA ARG A 280 -2.19 -3.28 18.28
C ARG A 280 -2.38 -3.68 16.83
N GLY A 281 -2.42 -4.97 16.52
CA GLY A 281 -2.71 -5.41 15.17
C GLY A 281 -2.15 -6.78 14.84
N CYS A 282 -1.91 -7.02 13.55
CA CYS A 282 -1.42 -8.29 13.09
C CYS A 282 -0.66 -8.21 11.74
N ARG A 283 0.20 -9.19 11.53
CA ARG A 283 0.81 -9.54 10.24
C ARG A 283 -0.10 -10.54 9.55
N ILE A 284 -0.37 -10.35 8.26
CA ILE A 284 -1.31 -11.16 7.48
C ILE A 284 -0.59 -11.67 6.23
N ARG A 285 -0.69 -12.97 5.96
CA ARG A 285 -0.27 -13.60 4.71
C ARG A 285 -1.47 -14.21 4.01
N VAL A 286 -1.71 -13.75 2.79
CA VAL A 286 -2.89 -14.12 1.99
C VAL A 286 -2.54 -14.21 0.51
N ARG A 287 -3.30 -14.98 -0.27
CA ARG A 287 -3.24 -15.01 -1.73
C ARG A 287 -4.42 -14.24 -2.36
N PRO A 288 -4.36 -12.90 -2.45
CA PRO A 288 -5.47 -12.10 -2.99
C PRO A 288 -5.63 -12.23 -4.51
N VAL A 289 -4.64 -12.81 -5.20
CA VAL A 289 -4.68 -13.09 -6.64
C VAL A 289 -4.33 -14.57 -6.81
N PRO A 290 -5.29 -15.45 -7.20
CA PRO A 290 -5.09 -16.90 -7.20
C PRO A 290 -3.86 -17.40 -7.97
N GLN A 291 -3.55 -16.76 -9.10
CA GLN A 291 -2.42 -17.12 -9.96
C GLN A 291 -1.10 -16.44 -9.56
N ARG A 292 -1.03 -15.85 -8.36
CA ARG A 292 0.17 -15.21 -7.83
C ARG A 292 0.48 -15.80 -6.46
N GLY A 293 1.77 -15.81 -6.11
CA GLY A 293 2.19 -16.21 -4.76
C GLY A 293 1.56 -15.32 -3.68
N GLN A 294 1.66 -15.77 -2.44
CA GLN A 294 1.14 -15.07 -1.27
C GLN A 294 1.71 -13.63 -1.15
N LYS A 295 0.98 -12.80 -0.42
CA LYS A 295 1.22 -11.38 -0.21
C LYS A 295 1.17 -11.09 1.28
N ILE A 296 2.03 -10.19 1.71
CA ILE A 296 2.15 -9.78 3.12
C ILE A 296 1.48 -8.43 3.29
N PHE A 297 0.64 -8.37 4.32
CA PHE A 297 0.03 -7.14 4.83
C PHE A 297 0.37 -7.01 6.32
N VAL A 298 0.50 -5.78 6.78
CA VAL A 298 0.54 -5.43 8.19
C VAL A 298 -0.68 -4.57 8.44
N TYR A 299 -1.55 -5.04 9.33
CA TYR A 299 -2.70 -4.30 9.81
C TYR A 299 -2.40 -3.80 11.23
N PHE A 300 -2.76 -2.55 11.50
CA PHE A 300 -2.60 -1.98 12.82
C PHE A 300 -3.71 -1.01 13.20
N VAL A 301 -3.90 -0.85 14.50
CA VAL A 301 -4.87 0.04 15.11
C VAL A 301 -4.22 0.80 16.24
N ARG A 302 -4.50 2.10 16.29
CA ARG A 302 -4.08 3.01 17.36
C ARG A 302 -5.18 3.18 18.38
#